data_AF-A0A9D7TNW1-F1
#
_entry.id   AF-A0A9D7TNW1-F1
#
_cell.length_a   1.000
_cell.length_b   1.000
_cell.length_c   1.000
_cell.angle_alpha   90.00
_cell.angle_beta   90.00
_cell.angle_gamma   90.00
#
_symmetry.space_group_name_H-M   'P 1'
#
loop_
_entity.id
_entity.type
_entity.pdbx_description
1 polymer ?
#
loop_
_entity_poly.entity_id
_entity_poly.type
_entity_poly.pdbx_seq_one_letter_code
_entity_poly.pdbx_strand_id
1 'polypeptide(L)'
;MPVPSDVVGATVTDNAPLGTSITGWNAIFSGGASGTGSGSGNISQTINIPVGGLATYTITLNIPSGVTGNLSNTAVIAVPLGTTDPTPGNNTATDTDTPLRYQT
;
A
#
# COMPACT_ATOMS: atom_id res chain seq x y z
N MET A 1 6.44 -6.46 -29.38
CA MET A 1 6.62 -6.46 -27.91
C MET A 1 5.37 -5.82 -27.30
N PRO A 2 4.75 -6.38 -26.24
CA PRO A 2 3.70 -5.66 -25.54
C PRO A 2 4.34 -4.41 -24.93
N VAL A 3 3.79 -3.24 -25.26
CA VAL A 3 4.18 -1.98 -24.62
C VAL A 3 3.52 -1.94 -23.24
N PRO A 4 4.15 -1.29 -22.23
CA PRO A 4 3.49 -1.05 -20.96
C PRO A 4 2.15 -0.32 -21.22
N SER A 5 1.05 -0.81 -20.64
CA SER A 5 -0.26 -0.18 -20.74
C SER A 5 -0.56 0.63 -19.48
N ASP A 6 -1.32 1.72 -19.62
CA ASP A 6 -1.83 2.48 -18.48
C ASP A 6 -2.70 1.58 -17.59
N VAL A 7 -2.52 1.70 -16.27
CA VAL A 7 -3.32 1.00 -15.27
C VAL A 7 -4.41 1.95 -14.79
N VAL A 8 -5.62 1.81 -15.34
CA VAL A 8 -6.77 2.65 -14.97
C VAL A 8 -7.71 1.83 -14.08
N GLY A 9 -7.86 2.22 -12.83
CA GLY A 9 -8.78 1.59 -11.89
C GLY A 9 -8.16 0.48 -11.03
N ALA A 10 -6.85 0.51 -10.76
CA ALA A 10 -6.24 -0.46 -9.86
C ALA A 10 -6.70 -0.26 -8.42
N THR A 11 -6.98 -1.35 -7.72
CA THR A 11 -7.44 -1.30 -6.33
C THR A 11 -6.27 -1.58 -5.39
N VAL A 12 -5.85 -0.58 -4.63
CA VAL A 12 -4.86 -0.71 -3.56
C VAL A 12 -5.58 -1.00 -2.26
N THR A 13 -5.19 -2.11 -1.62
CA THR A 13 -5.68 -2.54 -0.31
C THR A 13 -4.52 -2.65 0.67
N ASP A 14 -4.64 -2.02 1.83
CA ASP A 14 -3.69 -2.12 2.94
C ASP A 14 -4.49 -2.07 4.26
N ASN A 15 -4.42 -3.13 5.05
CA ASN A 15 -5.16 -3.27 6.29
C ASN A 15 -4.22 -3.21 7.48
N ALA A 16 -4.63 -2.50 8.53
CA ALA A 16 -3.85 -2.43 9.77
C ALA A 16 -3.50 -3.85 10.28
N PRO A 17 -2.23 -4.10 10.63
CA PRO A 17 -1.83 -5.34 11.30
C PRO A 17 -2.66 -5.62 12.55
N LEU A 18 -2.86 -6.91 12.88
CA LEU A 18 -3.64 -7.32 14.05
C LEU A 18 -3.13 -6.64 15.33
N GLY A 19 -4.06 -6.07 16.09
CA GLY A 19 -3.74 -5.36 17.33
C GLY A 19 -3.23 -3.93 17.13
N THR A 20 -3.15 -3.42 15.90
CA THR A 20 -2.82 -2.03 15.59
C THR A 20 -3.96 -1.34 14.83
N SER A 21 -3.87 -0.02 14.71
CA SER A 21 -4.81 0.76 13.90
C SER A 21 -4.06 1.79 13.06
N ILE A 22 -4.40 1.91 11.78
CA ILE A 22 -3.89 3.01 10.94
C ILE A 22 -4.58 4.30 11.38
N THR A 23 -3.82 5.24 11.95
CA THR A 23 -4.33 6.54 12.41
C THR A 23 -4.41 7.55 11.29
N GLY A 24 -3.56 7.41 10.29
CA GLY A 24 -3.53 8.24 9.10
C GLY A 24 -2.62 7.66 8.05
N TRP A 25 -2.89 7.98 6.79
CA TRP A 25 -2.01 7.70 5.68
C TRP A 25 -2.06 8.85 4.69
N ASN A 26 -0.94 9.08 3.99
CA ASN A 26 -0.81 10.06 2.92
C ASN A 26 -0.28 9.36 1.67
N ALA A 27 -0.80 9.73 0.52
CA ALA A 27 -0.40 9.22 -0.79
C ALA A 27 0.13 10.37 -1.65
N ILE A 28 1.34 10.19 -2.18
CA ILE A 28 1.94 11.11 -3.13
C ILE A 28 1.92 10.44 -4.50
N PHE A 29 1.27 11.08 -5.46
CA PHE A 29 1.18 10.62 -6.84
C PHE A 29 2.13 11.42 -7.73
N SER A 30 2.80 10.75 -8.65
CA SER A 30 3.70 11.37 -9.63
C SER A 30 3.62 10.66 -10.98
N GLY A 31 4.16 11.30 -12.01
CA GLY A 31 4.12 10.77 -13.39
C GLY A 31 2.71 10.63 -13.97
N GLY A 32 1.75 11.45 -13.52
CA GLY A 32 0.36 11.43 -13.99
C GLY A 32 -0.55 10.44 -13.24
N ALA A 33 -0.03 9.75 -12.22
CA ALA A 33 -0.86 8.94 -11.34
C ALA A 33 -1.88 9.81 -10.56
N SER A 34 -3.02 9.23 -10.21
CA SER A 34 -4.09 9.91 -9.48
C SER A 34 -4.85 8.96 -8.57
N GLY A 35 -5.35 9.49 -7.46
CA GLY A 35 -6.07 8.74 -6.43
C GLY A 35 -6.39 9.64 -5.23
N THR A 36 -6.79 9.06 -4.11
CA THR A 36 -7.03 9.84 -2.88
C THR A 36 -5.70 10.10 -2.18
N GLY A 37 -5.37 11.38 -1.94
CA GLY A 37 -4.06 11.80 -1.42
C GLY A 37 -3.86 11.60 0.07
N SER A 38 -4.91 11.36 0.85
CA SER A 38 -4.81 11.12 2.29
C SER A 38 -6.09 10.50 2.86
N GLY A 39 -5.96 9.90 4.04
CA GLY A 39 -7.09 9.36 4.79
C GLY A 39 -6.67 8.77 6.12
N SER A 40 -7.58 8.03 6.74
CA SER A 40 -7.35 7.32 8.00
C SER A 40 -7.99 5.93 7.94
N GLY A 41 -7.57 5.03 8.83
CA GLY A 41 -7.98 3.63 8.79
C GLY A 41 -7.37 2.86 7.61
N ASN A 42 -7.95 1.71 7.30
CA ASN A 42 -7.48 0.85 6.23
C ASN A 42 -7.56 1.55 4.87
N ILE A 43 -6.58 1.27 4.01
CA ILE A 43 -6.55 1.75 2.63
C ILE A 43 -7.34 0.75 1.79
N SER A 44 -8.36 1.24 1.09
CA SER A 44 -9.08 0.51 0.05
C SER A 44 -9.49 1.51 -1.01
N GLN A 45 -8.60 1.73 -1.98
CA GLN A 45 -8.75 2.80 -2.95
C GLN A 45 -8.54 2.33 -4.38
N THR A 46 -9.26 2.98 -5.27
CA THR A 46 -9.03 2.90 -6.69
C THR A 46 -8.10 4.02 -7.13
N ILE A 47 -7.00 3.67 -7.79
CA ILE A 47 -6.02 4.61 -8.33
C ILE A 47 -5.79 4.36 -9.82
N ASN A 48 -5.34 5.41 -10.50
CA ASN A 48 -4.91 5.34 -11.88
C ASN A 48 -3.41 5.60 -11.94
N ILE A 49 -2.66 4.73 -12.59
CA ILE A 49 -1.22 4.85 -12.77
C ILE A 49 -0.93 4.70 -14.27
N PRO A 50 -0.63 5.79 -14.99
CA PRO A 50 -0.17 5.70 -16.37
C PRO A 50 1.24 5.10 -16.44
N VAL A 51 1.73 4.78 -17.64
CA VAL A 51 3.09 4.26 -17.83
C VAL A 51 4.14 5.19 -17.21
N GLY A 52 4.95 4.64 -16.29
CA GLY A 52 5.98 5.39 -15.57
C GLY A 52 5.46 6.25 -14.40
N GLY A 53 4.16 6.19 -14.11
CA GLY A 53 3.57 6.78 -12.92
C GLY A 53 3.98 6.05 -11.64
N LEU A 54 3.94 6.77 -10.51
CA LEU A 54 4.26 6.22 -9.20
C LEU A 54 3.28 6.74 -8.15
N ALA A 55 2.79 5.85 -7.30
CA ALA A 55 2.01 6.17 -6.12
C ALA A 55 2.78 5.70 -4.87
N THR A 56 3.14 6.63 -3.99
CA THR A 56 3.87 6.35 -2.76
C THR A 56 2.96 6.60 -1.57
N TYR A 57 2.73 5.57 -0.74
CA TYR A 57 1.93 5.65 0.47
C TYR A 57 2.81 5.70 1.72
N THR A 58 2.55 6.66 2.59
CA THR A 58 3.14 6.77 3.92
C THR A 58 2.05 6.54 4.95
N ILE A 59 2.19 5.49 5.75
CA ILE A 59 1.17 5.02 6.69
C ILE A 59 1.67 5.24 8.12
N THR A 60 0.81 5.79 8.97
CA THR A 60 1.05 5.95 10.40
C THR A 60 0.19 4.96 11.17
N LEU A 61 0.85 4.06 11.90
CA LEU A 61 0.22 3.06 12.76
C LEU A 61 0.25 3.50 14.22
N ASN A 62 -0.85 3.27 14.93
CA ASN A 62 -0.88 3.30 16.40
C ASN A 62 -0.72 1.87 16.92
N ILE A 63 0.37 1.65 17.66
CA ILE A 63 0.73 0.37 18.26
C ILE A 63 0.45 0.44 19.77
N PRO A 64 -0.56 -0.27 20.28
CA PRO A 64 -0.79 -0.39 21.72
C PRO A 64 0.38 -1.06 22.43
N SER A 65 0.67 -0.65 23.67
CA SER A 65 1.77 -1.19 24.49
C SER A 65 1.67 -2.69 24.81
N GLY A 66 0.51 -3.30 24.57
CA GLY A 66 0.28 -4.74 24.74
C GLY A 66 0.61 -5.59 23.51
N VAL A 67 0.98 -4.97 22.38
CA VAL A 67 1.39 -5.72 21.18
C VAL A 67 2.81 -6.24 21.38
N THR A 68 2.94 -7.56 21.42
CA THR A 68 4.23 -8.25 21.50
C THR A 68 4.39 -9.16 20.29
N GLY A 69 5.52 -9.10 19.60
CA GLY A 69 5.80 -9.90 18.40
C GLY A 69 5.88 -9.05 17.14
N ASN A 70 6.11 -9.70 16.00
CA ASN A 70 6.31 -9.00 14.73
C ASN A 70 4.99 -8.44 14.21
N LEU A 71 5.02 -7.18 13.78
CA LEU A 71 3.93 -6.53 13.09
C LEU A 71 4.16 -6.64 11.59
N SER A 72 3.38 -7.48 10.93
CA SER A 72 3.43 -7.60 9.47
C SER A 72 2.25 -6.86 8.84
N ASN A 73 2.56 -5.91 7.95
CA ASN A 73 1.59 -5.23 7.11
C ASN A 73 1.78 -5.67 5.65
N THR A 74 0.70 -5.95 4.92
CA THR A 74 0.79 -6.32 3.50
C THR A 74 -0.15 -5.44 2.67
N ALA A 75 0.44 -4.63 1.80
CA ALA A 75 -0.26 -3.88 0.78
C ALA A 75 -0.37 -4.71 -0.51
N VAL A 76 -1.55 -4.70 -1.13
CA VAL A 76 -1.83 -5.41 -2.38
C VAL A 76 -2.44 -4.45 -3.38
N ILE A 77 -1.95 -4.47 -4.62
CA ILE A 77 -2.58 -3.79 -5.75
C ILE A 77 -3.22 -4.80 -6.69
N ALA A 78 -4.53 -4.71 -6.87
CA ALA A 78 -5.25 -5.53 -7.84
C ALA A 78 -5.35 -4.78 -9.18
N VAL A 79 -4.79 -5.40 -10.21
CA VAL A 79 -4.80 -4.91 -11.59
C VAL A 79 -6.21 -5.09 -12.18
N PRO A 80 -6.81 -4.05 -12.78
CA PRO A 80 -8.16 -4.11 -13.32
C PRO A 80 -8.22 -4.95 -14.60
N LEU A 81 -9.37 -5.58 -14.83
CA LEU A 81 -9.61 -6.44 -16.00
C LEU A 81 -9.35 -5.67 -17.30
N GLY A 82 -8.57 -6.26 -18.21
CA GLY A 82 -8.24 -5.66 -19.51
C GLY A 82 -6.93 -4.86 -19.53
N THR A 83 -6.22 -4.73 -18.41
CA THR A 83 -4.86 -4.20 -18.37
C THR A 83 -3.85 -5.35 -18.23
N THR A 84 -2.71 -5.25 -18.91
CA THR A 84 -1.65 -6.27 -18.82
C THR A 84 -0.53 -5.72 -17.93
N ASP A 85 -0.42 -6.29 -16.74
CA ASP A 85 0.76 -6.11 -15.91
C ASP A 85 1.87 -7.04 -16.42
N PRO A 86 3.01 -6.50 -16.90
CA PRO A 86 4.12 -7.32 -17.36
C PRO A 86 4.84 -8.06 -16.22
N THR A 87 4.58 -7.69 -14.96
CA THR A 87 5.26 -8.18 -13.75
C THR A 87 4.28 -8.50 -12.61
N PRO A 88 3.25 -9.33 -12.80
CA PRO A 88 2.17 -9.51 -11.82
C PRO A 88 2.61 -10.00 -10.43
N GLY A 89 3.83 -10.54 -10.31
CA GLY A 89 4.41 -10.98 -9.04
C GLY A 89 4.92 -9.86 -8.13
N ASN A 90 4.93 -8.59 -8.56
CA ASN A 90 5.36 -7.45 -7.73
C ASN A 90 4.19 -6.63 -7.14
N ASN A 91 2.96 -7.10 -7.31
CA ASN A 91 1.73 -6.42 -6.86
C ASN A 91 1.46 -6.52 -5.35
N THR A 92 2.43 -6.97 -4.58
CA THR A 92 2.32 -7.15 -3.13
C THR A 92 3.59 -6.62 -2.47
N ALA A 93 3.42 -5.77 -1.46
CA ALA A 93 4.52 -5.30 -0.61
C ALA A 93 4.21 -5.65 0.84
N THR A 94 5.09 -6.42 1.47
CA THR A 94 4.98 -6.77 2.89
C THR A 94 6.06 -6.05 3.67
N ASP A 95 5.66 -5.29 4.68
CA ASP A 95 6.55 -4.70 5.67
C ASP A 95 6.43 -5.49 6.98
N THR A 96 7.54 -5.69 7.68
CA THR A 96 7.56 -6.39 8.97
C THR A 96 8.38 -5.60 9.96
N ASP A 97 7.71 -5.00 10.94
CA ASP A 97 8.37 -4.35 12.06
C ASP A 97 8.55 -5.33 13.21
N THR A 98 9.80 -5.55 13.61
CA THR A 98 10.14 -6.33 14.79
C THR A 98 10.41 -5.37 15.93
N PRO A 99 9.54 -5.28 16.96
CA PRO A 99 9.78 -4.39 18.07
C PRO A 99 11.12 -4.75 18.73
N LEU A 100 12.03 -3.77 18.81
CA LEU A 100 13.22 -3.90 19.63
C LEU A 100 12.75 -4.18 21.05
N ARG A 101 13.08 -5.36 21.60
CA ARG A 101 12.97 -5.58 23.04
C ARG A 101 13.75 -4.45 23.70
N TYR A 102 13.06 -3.60 24.46
CA TYR A 102 13.74 -2.77 25.45
C TYR A 102 14.54 -3.71 26.35
N GLN A 103 15.85 -3.79 26.13
CA GLN A 103 16.75 -4.30 27.15
C GLN A 103 16.89 -3.16 28.17
N THR A 104 16.44 -3.46 29.38
CA THR A 104 16.65 -2.65 30.59
C THR A 104 18.12 -2.44 30.89
#